data_AF-A0A815FVL0-F1
#
_entry.id   AF-A0A815FVL0-F1
#
_cell.length_a   1.000
_cell.length_b   1.000
_cell.length_c   1.000
_cell.angle_alpha   90.00
_cell.angle_beta   90.00
_cell.angle_gamma   90.00
#
_symmetry.space_group_name_H-M   'P 1'
#
loop_
_entity.id
_entity.type
_entity.pdbx_description
1 polymer ?
#
loop_
_entity_poly.entity_id
_entity_poly.type
_entity_poly.pdbx_seq_one_letter_code
_entity_poly.pdbx_strand_id
1 'polypeptide(L)'
;MLCPHCKKGNFWKDANYPQGTRTRCWSCKKQYQYVNCFHCNTSNIWTTTNYEQGTPITCYSCKKLFQQVNCPHCKVTNWWEKATHQQGIKVKCFSCENLFQDVRCSNCFTTNILKKADYHCGQKLTCFQCNKSFQLMNCPHCSKANYFSKTTYRKGDRISCNACTKRFQLLNCSHCQSSIYFSNANYKQGSSIKCFTCEQSFYHINCPHCDEAQYSSAPWKDGISYQCLSCNQYFQQVQCFHCNVLNFWYDGPNKYKHGGTITCVDCKQKFQHLWCPHCENPNFFENADYYELDVIKCASCHNNFQHIQCNSCNTPNYFSAANYNSLSDWKCCTCNMPI
;
A
#
# COMPACT_ATOMS: atom_id res chain seq x y z
N MET A 1 42.76 -19.42 -0.30
CA MET A 1 42.60 -17.95 -0.44
C MET A 1 43.51 -17.24 0.56
N LEU A 2 44.26 -16.21 0.15
CA LEU A 2 45.10 -15.42 1.07
C LEU A 2 44.27 -14.35 1.79
N CYS A 3 44.50 -14.18 3.09
CA CYS A 3 43.88 -13.11 3.87
C CYS A 3 44.39 -11.75 3.38
N PRO A 4 43.50 -10.77 3.07
CA PRO A 4 43.95 -9.46 2.61
C PRO A 4 44.77 -8.69 3.66
N HIS A 5 44.55 -8.96 4.94
CA HIS A 5 45.15 -8.26 6.08
C HIS A 5 46.55 -8.74 6.46
N CYS A 6 46.83 -10.05 6.37
CA CYS A 6 48.10 -10.63 6.83
C CYS A 6 48.79 -11.51 5.79
N LYS A 7 48.21 -11.62 4.59
CA LYS A 7 48.68 -12.42 3.44
C LYS A 7 48.86 -13.92 3.71
N LYS A 8 48.61 -14.40 4.92
CA LYS A 8 48.57 -15.84 5.25
C LYS A 8 47.34 -16.49 4.63
N GLY A 9 47.50 -17.71 4.13
CA GLY A 9 46.40 -18.48 3.58
C GLY A 9 45.38 -18.85 4.65
N ASN A 10 44.10 -18.70 4.32
CA ASN A 10 42.99 -19.19 5.12
C ASN A 10 42.63 -20.57 4.54
N PHE A 11 43.31 -21.60 5.04
CA PHE A 11 43.14 -22.99 4.60
C PHE A 11 42.35 -23.73 5.67
N TRP A 12 41.04 -23.88 5.45
CA TRP A 12 40.26 -24.93 6.10
C TRP A 12 39.99 -25.96 5.03
N LYS A 13 40.29 -27.23 5.32
CA LYS A 13 40.26 -28.33 4.35
C LYS A 13 38.88 -28.52 3.69
N ASP A 14 37.81 -28.04 4.34
CA ASP A 14 36.42 -28.21 3.91
C ASP A 14 35.60 -26.90 3.80
N ALA A 15 36.24 -25.72 3.85
CA ALA A 15 35.49 -24.47 3.86
C ALA A 15 35.06 -24.01 2.46
N ASN A 16 33.87 -24.44 2.06
CA ASN A 16 33.12 -23.81 0.98
C ASN A 16 32.57 -22.45 1.46
N TYR A 17 33.38 -21.38 1.37
CA TYR A 17 32.94 -20.04 1.75
C TYR A 17 31.98 -19.49 0.70
N PRO A 18 30.68 -19.30 1.01
CA PRO A 18 29.77 -18.70 0.05
C PRO A 18 30.21 -17.27 -0.23
N GLN A 19 30.28 -16.88 -1.50
CA GLN A 19 30.76 -15.55 -1.89
C GLN A 19 29.97 -14.45 -1.18
N GLY A 20 30.66 -13.39 -0.77
CA GLY A 20 30.07 -12.27 -0.06
C GLY A 20 29.76 -12.53 1.42
N THR A 21 30.05 -13.73 1.95
CA THR A 21 29.91 -14.01 3.38
C THR A 21 31.07 -13.40 4.16
N ARG A 22 30.82 -12.91 5.38
CA ARG A 22 31.87 -12.41 6.27
C ARG A 22 32.72 -13.59 6.74
N THR A 23 33.98 -13.60 6.34
CA THR A 23 34.96 -14.62 6.71
C THR A 23 35.95 -14.04 7.70
N ARG A 24 36.18 -14.74 8.82
CA ARG A 24 37.22 -14.39 9.81
C ARG A 24 38.52 -15.10 9.45
N CYS A 25 39.63 -14.36 9.34
CA CYS A 25 40.95 -14.95 9.15
C CYS A 25 41.38 -15.68 10.43
N TRP A 26 41.79 -16.94 10.32
CA TRP A 26 42.27 -17.69 11.49
C TRP A 26 43.54 -17.06 12.10
N SER A 27 44.46 -16.53 11.28
CA SER A 27 45.75 -16.04 11.79
C SER A 27 45.64 -14.66 12.45
N CYS A 28 45.14 -13.66 11.71
CA CYS A 28 45.07 -12.28 12.25
C CYS A 28 43.73 -11.94 12.91
N LYS A 29 42.76 -12.87 12.94
CA LYS A 29 41.42 -12.72 13.52
C LYS A 29 40.55 -11.60 12.92
N LYS A 30 41.04 -10.82 11.96
CA LYS A 30 40.29 -9.80 11.21
C LYS A 30 39.32 -10.44 10.22
N GLN A 31 38.20 -9.78 9.98
CA GLN A 31 37.20 -10.24 9.02
C GLN A 31 37.42 -9.62 7.63
N TYR A 32 36.94 -10.30 6.59
CA TYR A 32 36.90 -9.80 5.23
C TYR A 32 35.75 -10.48 4.47
N GLN A 33 35.36 -9.89 3.34
CA GLN A 33 34.44 -10.51 2.37
C GLN A 33 35.15 -10.57 1.02
N TYR A 34 34.75 -11.53 0.18
CA TYR A 34 35.21 -11.58 -1.20
C TYR A 34 34.07 -11.95 -2.14
N VAL A 35 34.17 -11.49 -3.38
CA VAL A 35 33.25 -11.81 -4.47
C VAL A 35 34.05 -11.96 -5.74
N ASN A 36 33.90 -13.08 -6.44
CA ASN A 36 34.56 -13.26 -7.72
C ASN A 36 33.80 -12.50 -8.80
N CYS A 37 34.52 -11.71 -9.59
CA CYS A 37 33.92 -11.08 -10.75
C CYS A 37 33.57 -12.15 -11.79
N PHE A 38 32.31 -12.25 -12.18
CA PHE A 38 31.89 -13.17 -13.23
C PHE A 38 32.62 -12.94 -14.57
N HIS A 39 32.99 -11.69 -14.89
CA HIS A 39 33.63 -11.34 -16.17
C HIS A 39 35.09 -11.78 -16.31
N CYS A 40 35.85 -11.83 -15.23
CA CYS A 40 37.30 -12.10 -15.27
C CYS A 40 37.80 -13.05 -14.17
N ASN A 41 36.87 -13.64 -13.42
CA ASN A 41 37.08 -14.51 -12.28
C ASN A 41 37.96 -13.93 -11.15
N THR A 42 38.30 -12.64 -11.20
CA THR A 42 39.15 -11.98 -10.20
C THR A 42 38.33 -11.68 -8.94
N SER A 43 38.87 -12.03 -7.77
CA SER A 43 38.23 -11.77 -6.47
C SER A 43 38.30 -10.30 -6.07
N ASN A 44 37.17 -9.61 -6.02
CA ASN A 44 37.00 -8.35 -5.31
C ASN A 44 36.98 -8.63 -3.81
N ILE A 45 37.74 -7.86 -3.01
CA ILE A 45 37.91 -8.13 -1.58
C ILE A 45 37.58 -6.87 -0.79
N TRP A 46 36.74 -7.01 0.23
CA TRP A 46 36.39 -5.94 1.17
C TRP A 46 36.97 -6.28 2.54
N THR A 47 37.92 -5.46 3.00
CA THR A 47 38.56 -5.59 4.32
C THR A 47 37.68 -5.11 5.46
N THR A 48 36.70 -4.25 5.15
CA THR A 48 35.76 -3.61 6.08
C THR A 48 34.43 -4.35 6.24
N THR A 49 34.26 -5.50 5.58
CA THR A 49 33.04 -6.34 5.64
C THR A 49 31.71 -5.63 5.38
N ASN A 50 31.74 -4.62 4.50
CA ASN A 50 30.60 -3.81 4.06
C ASN A 50 30.09 -4.18 2.65
N TYR A 51 30.49 -5.33 2.10
CA TYR A 51 29.84 -5.85 0.90
C TYR A 51 28.43 -6.33 1.22
N GLU A 52 27.48 -5.92 0.38
CA GLU A 52 26.07 -6.26 0.51
C GLU A 52 25.55 -6.90 -0.79
N GLN A 53 24.89 -8.05 -0.65
CA GLN A 53 24.31 -8.76 -1.80
C GLN A 53 23.21 -7.94 -2.48
N GLY A 54 23.15 -8.03 -3.81
CA GLY A 54 22.20 -7.29 -4.65
C GLY A 54 22.66 -5.88 -5.01
N THR A 55 23.73 -5.37 -4.41
CA THR A 55 24.27 -4.05 -4.76
C THR A 55 25.15 -4.11 -6.02
N PRO A 56 25.09 -3.09 -6.92
CA PRO A 56 26.03 -3.00 -8.04
C PRO A 56 27.48 -2.91 -7.58
N ILE A 57 28.35 -3.71 -8.20
CA ILE A 57 29.79 -3.79 -7.93
C ILE A 57 30.52 -3.47 -9.23
N THR A 58 31.50 -2.56 -9.19
CA THR A 58 32.46 -2.39 -10.27
C THR A 58 33.69 -3.24 -9.97
N CYS A 59 34.05 -4.18 -10.85
CA CYS A 59 35.23 -4.99 -10.65
C CYS A 59 36.50 -4.14 -10.69
N TYR A 60 37.36 -4.25 -9.67
CA TYR A 60 38.60 -3.46 -9.64
C TYR A 60 39.58 -3.80 -10.79
N SER A 61 39.55 -5.04 -11.27
CA SER A 61 40.44 -5.55 -12.33
C SER A 61 39.91 -5.16 -13.71
N CYS A 62 38.79 -5.74 -14.16
CA CYS A 62 38.27 -5.52 -15.52
C CYS A 62 37.36 -4.29 -15.67
N LYS A 63 37.10 -3.53 -14.59
CA LYS A 63 36.25 -2.32 -14.56
C LYS A 63 34.78 -2.53 -14.98
N LYS A 64 34.34 -3.75 -15.27
CA LYS A 64 32.95 -4.06 -15.60
C LYS A 64 32.07 -4.06 -14.34
N LEU A 65 30.86 -3.53 -14.50
CA LEU A 65 29.81 -3.57 -13.49
C LEU A 65 29.22 -5.00 -13.42
N PHE A 66 28.74 -5.42 -12.26
CA PHE A 66 27.92 -6.62 -12.09
C PHE A 66 27.15 -6.55 -10.76
N GLN A 67 26.16 -7.43 -10.59
CA GLN A 67 25.49 -7.69 -9.32
C GLN A 67 25.48 -9.17 -9.04
N GLN A 68 25.37 -9.54 -7.76
CA GLN A 68 25.10 -10.92 -7.41
C GLN A 68 24.31 -11.10 -6.11
N VAL A 69 23.57 -12.20 -6.02
CA VAL A 69 22.82 -12.62 -4.84
C VAL A 69 22.90 -14.14 -4.70
N ASN A 70 23.18 -14.63 -3.49
CA ASN A 70 23.20 -16.07 -3.23
C ASN A 70 21.79 -16.60 -3.09
N CYS A 71 21.49 -17.68 -3.81
CA CYS A 71 20.23 -18.40 -3.67
C CYS A 71 20.09 -18.92 -2.22
N PRO A 72 19.00 -18.62 -1.51
CA PRO A 72 18.85 -19.08 -0.13
C PRO A 72 18.64 -20.60 -0.04
N HIS A 73 18.25 -21.25 -1.14
CA HIS A 73 17.90 -22.67 -1.25
C HIS A 73 19.14 -23.55 -1.48
N CYS A 74 19.93 -23.29 -2.53
CA CYS A 74 21.11 -24.11 -2.88
C CYS A 74 22.46 -23.40 -2.67
N LYS A 75 22.46 -22.16 -2.18
CA LYS A 75 23.66 -21.32 -1.96
C LYS A 75 24.46 -20.93 -3.21
N VAL A 76 24.04 -21.37 -4.41
CA VAL A 76 24.61 -20.94 -5.68
C VAL A 76 24.35 -19.44 -5.90
N THR A 77 25.36 -18.75 -6.42
CA THR A 77 25.34 -17.30 -6.65
C THR A 77 24.69 -16.97 -8.00
N ASN A 78 23.57 -16.24 -7.97
CA ASN A 78 22.96 -15.62 -9.15
C ASN A 78 23.68 -14.31 -9.47
N TRP A 79 23.89 -13.99 -10.74
CA TRP A 79 24.62 -12.81 -11.18
C TRP A 79 23.92 -12.10 -12.34
N TRP A 80 24.20 -10.80 -12.46
CA TRP A 80 23.69 -9.95 -13.53
C TRP A 80 24.83 -9.08 -14.08
N GLU A 81 25.20 -9.32 -15.33
CA GLU A 81 26.35 -8.67 -16.01
C GLU A 81 26.26 -7.15 -16.08
N LYS A 82 25.06 -6.58 -16.10
CA LYS A 82 24.83 -5.13 -16.23
C LYS A 82 24.25 -4.51 -14.96
N ALA A 83 24.27 -5.24 -13.85
CA ALA A 83 23.66 -4.83 -12.60
C ALA A 83 22.20 -4.36 -12.75
N THR A 84 21.40 -5.15 -13.49
CA THR A 84 19.98 -4.85 -13.78
C THR A 84 19.02 -5.41 -12.73
N HIS A 85 19.51 -6.11 -11.71
CA HIS A 85 18.69 -6.68 -10.65
C HIS A 85 18.08 -5.59 -9.78
N GLN A 86 16.78 -5.69 -9.54
CA GLN A 86 16.01 -4.78 -8.71
C GLN A 86 15.53 -5.50 -7.46
N GLN A 87 15.61 -4.84 -6.32
CA GLN A 87 15.15 -5.42 -5.07
C GLN A 87 13.64 -5.65 -5.08
N GLY A 88 13.20 -6.69 -4.38
CA GLY A 88 11.79 -7.06 -4.25
C GLY A 88 11.19 -7.76 -5.48
N ILE A 89 11.94 -7.97 -6.57
CA ILE A 89 11.46 -8.77 -7.71
C ILE A 89 11.71 -10.25 -7.48
N LYS A 90 10.81 -11.11 -7.95
CA LYS A 90 11.02 -12.57 -7.88
C LYS A 90 12.19 -12.97 -8.78
N VAL A 91 13.16 -13.65 -8.21
CA VAL A 91 14.33 -14.20 -8.90
C VAL A 91 14.20 -15.72 -8.95
N LYS A 92 14.23 -16.29 -10.16
CA LYS A 92 14.37 -17.74 -10.36
C LYS A 92 15.84 -18.10 -10.27
N CYS A 93 16.23 -18.96 -9.33
CA CYS A 93 17.61 -19.41 -9.25
C CYS A 93 17.97 -20.26 -10.48
N PHE A 94 19.05 -19.93 -11.19
CA PHE A 94 19.45 -20.69 -12.38
C PHE A 94 19.88 -22.15 -12.08
N SER A 95 20.22 -22.46 -10.83
CA SER A 95 20.72 -23.79 -10.44
C SER A 95 19.63 -24.70 -9.88
N CYS A 96 18.85 -24.25 -8.90
CA CYS A 96 17.83 -25.09 -8.26
C CYS A 96 16.40 -24.74 -8.68
N GLU A 97 16.23 -23.78 -9.61
CA GLU A 97 14.95 -23.30 -10.15
C GLU A 97 13.94 -22.70 -9.15
N ASN A 98 14.18 -22.82 -7.85
CA ASN A 98 13.35 -22.19 -6.82
C ASN A 98 13.39 -20.66 -6.91
N LEU A 99 12.23 -20.05 -6.67
CA LEU A 99 12.09 -18.60 -6.59
C LEU A 99 12.58 -18.09 -5.23
N PHE A 100 13.14 -16.89 -5.22
CA PHE A 100 13.41 -16.12 -4.01
C PHE A 100 13.30 -14.62 -4.30
N GLN A 101 13.33 -13.80 -3.25
CA GLN A 101 13.41 -12.33 -3.36
C GLN A 101 14.45 -11.81 -2.38
N ASP A 102 15.01 -10.64 -2.65
CA ASP A 102 15.86 -9.91 -1.72
C ASP A 102 15.37 -8.48 -1.53
N VAL A 103 15.37 -8.02 -0.29
CA VAL A 103 14.94 -6.67 0.07
C VAL A 103 15.91 -6.09 1.10
N ARG A 104 16.55 -4.97 0.77
CA ARG A 104 17.47 -4.28 1.69
C ARG A 104 16.69 -3.58 2.79
N CYS A 105 17.09 -3.78 4.04
CA CYS A 105 16.53 -3.05 5.16
C CYS A 105 16.94 -1.58 5.09
N SER A 106 15.99 -0.66 5.22
CA SER A 106 16.28 0.77 5.26
C SER A 106 16.96 1.24 6.55
N ASN A 107 16.93 0.43 7.61
CA ASN A 107 17.41 0.82 8.94
C ASN A 107 18.86 0.39 9.20
N CYS A 108 19.24 -0.83 8.81
CA CYS A 108 20.59 -1.36 9.04
C CYS A 108 21.29 -1.78 7.75
N PHE A 109 20.67 -1.54 6.59
CA PHE A 109 21.19 -1.88 5.26
C PHE A 109 21.42 -3.37 5.00
N THR A 110 21.11 -4.26 5.95
CA THR A 110 21.16 -5.71 5.74
C THR A 110 20.14 -6.16 4.69
N THR A 111 20.58 -6.96 3.73
CA THR A 111 19.71 -7.62 2.73
C THR A 111 18.94 -8.77 3.35
N ASN A 112 17.61 -8.71 3.33
CA ASN A 112 16.71 -9.79 3.74
C ASN A 112 16.46 -10.69 2.54
N ILE A 113 16.80 -11.98 2.64
CA ILE A 113 16.55 -12.96 1.58
C ILE A 113 15.29 -13.77 1.92
N LEU A 114 14.26 -13.63 1.10
CA LEU A 114 12.94 -14.22 1.28
C LEU A 114 12.82 -15.48 0.43
N LYS A 115 12.88 -16.65 1.09
CA LYS A 115 12.85 -17.97 0.45
C LYS A 115 11.57 -18.26 -0.34
N LYS A 116 10.43 -17.74 0.10
CA LYS A 116 9.12 -18.04 -0.49
C LYS A 116 8.80 -17.18 -1.71
N ALA A 117 9.55 -16.10 -1.93
CA ALA A 117 9.27 -15.11 -2.97
C ALA A 117 7.81 -14.58 -2.92
N ASP A 118 7.31 -14.33 -1.71
CA ASP A 118 5.96 -13.88 -1.37
C ASP A 118 5.90 -12.39 -0.98
N TYR A 119 6.99 -11.64 -1.21
CA TYR A 119 7.01 -10.21 -1.01
C TYR A 119 6.31 -9.46 -2.14
N HIS A 120 5.47 -8.51 -1.76
CA HIS A 120 4.82 -7.57 -2.65
C HIS A 120 5.31 -6.14 -2.36
N CYS A 121 5.50 -5.31 -3.39
CA CYS A 121 5.92 -3.93 -3.21
C CYS A 121 4.98 -3.19 -2.23
N GLY A 122 5.57 -2.48 -1.27
CA GLY A 122 4.83 -1.79 -0.20
C GLY A 122 4.48 -2.64 1.02
N GLN A 123 4.69 -3.96 0.97
CA GLN A 123 4.48 -4.82 2.13
C GLN A 123 5.42 -4.43 3.26
N LYS A 124 4.88 -4.37 4.48
CA LYS A 124 5.64 -4.20 5.72
C LYS A 124 6.47 -5.46 5.98
N LEU A 125 7.78 -5.31 6.08
CA LEU A 125 8.73 -6.35 6.44
C LEU A 125 9.36 -6.04 7.79
N THR A 126 9.73 -7.08 8.54
CA THR A 126 10.58 -6.94 9.73
C THR A 126 11.98 -7.44 9.37
N CYS A 127 13.00 -6.60 9.56
CA CYS A 127 14.37 -6.99 9.24
C CYS A 127 14.87 -8.04 10.23
N PHE A 128 15.40 -9.17 9.73
CA PHE A 128 15.90 -10.24 10.60
C PHE A 128 17.13 -9.83 11.44
N GLN A 129 17.87 -8.81 11.02
CA GLN A 129 19.12 -8.40 11.68
C GLN A 129 18.88 -7.35 12.77
N CYS A 130 18.04 -6.34 12.51
CA CYS A 130 17.81 -5.24 13.45
C CYS A 130 16.41 -5.25 14.08
N ASN A 131 15.55 -6.20 13.70
CA ASN A 131 14.15 -6.34 14.15
C ASN A 131 13.27 -5.09 13.93
N LYS A 132 13.74 -4.09 13.18
CA LYS A 132 12.93 -2.92 12.81
C LYS A 132 12.12 -3.22 11.57
N SER A 133 10.87 -2.77 11.58
CA SER A 133 10.02 -2.86 10.39
C SER A 133 10.38 -1.79 9.35
N PHE A 134 10.13 -2.10 8.09
CA PHE A 134 10.34 -1.19 6.96
C PHE A 134 9.44 -1.59 5.78
N GLN A 135 9.29 -0.68 4.81
CA GLN A 135 8.68 -0.97 3.51
C GLN A 135 9.63 -0.55 2.39
N LEU A 136 9.55 -1.24 1.26
CA LEU A 136 10.26 -0.90 0.02
C LEU A 136 9.24 -0.78 -1.12
N MET A 137 9.51 0.13 -2.06
CA MET A 137 8.76 0.26 -3.30
C MET A 137 9.67 0.69 -4.43
N ASN A 138 9.60 0.02 -5.57
CA ASN A 138 10.29 0.50 -6.76
C ASN A 138 9.49 1.63 -7.41
N CYS A 139 10.16 2.73 -7.75
CA CYS A 139 9.54 3.85 -8.44
C CYS A 139 9.15 3.43 -9.87
N PRO A 140 7.92 3.66 -10.33
CA PRO A 140 7.53 3.32 -11.70
C PRO A 140 8.24 4.18 -12.75
N HIS A 141 8.81 5.33 -12.38
CA HIS A 141 9.46 6.27 -13.31
C HIS A 141 10.93 6.00 -13.58
N CYS A 142 11.65 5.45 -12.60
CA CYS A 142 13.11 5.25 -12.69
C CYS A 142 13.58 3.90 -12.15
N SER A 143 12.64 3.06 -11.70
CA SER A 143 12.86 1.75 -11.10
C SER A 143 13.75 1.71 -9.84
N LYS A 144 14.17 2.87 -9.32
CA LYS A 144 14.94 2.95 -8.07
C LYS A 144 14.03 2.67 -6.87
N ALA A 145 14.58 1.97 -5.88
CA ALA A 145 13.89 1.67 -4.63
C ALA A 145 13.67 2.93 -3.79
N ASN A 146 12.47 3.07 -3.25
CA ASN A 146 12.09 4.00 -2.19
C ASN A 146 11.89 3.22 -0.90
N TYR A 147 12.46 3.75 0.18
CA TYR A 147 12.53 3.08 1.47
C TYR A 147 11.75 3.88 2.51
N PHE A 148 10.98 3.18 3.34
CA PHE A 148 10.20 3.78 4.42
C PHE A 148 10.59 3.11 5.74
N SER A 149 11.38 3.81 6.56
CA SER A 149 11.90 3.30 7.84
C SER A 149 10.87 3.31 8.97
N LYS A 150 9.80 4.11 8.87
CA LYS A 150 8.75 4.23 9.89
C LYS A 150 7.47 3.44 9.57
N THR A 151 7.47 2.64 8.50
CA THR A 151 6.27 1.93 8.00
C THR A 151 5.02 2.80 7.88
N THR A 152 5.21 4.07 7.53
CA THR A 152 4.14 5.08 7.47
C THR A 152 3.40 5.07 6.15
N TYR A 153 3.78 4.20 5.20
CA TYR A 153 3.10 4.15 3.93
C TYR A 153 1.80 3.38 4.05
N ARG A 154 0.69 4.05 3.70
CA ARG A 154 -0.62 3.43 3.51
C ARG A 154 -0.88 3.25 2.02
N LYS A 155 -1.55 2.15 1.66
CA LYS A 155 -1.81 1.85 0.25
C LYS A 155 -2.57 3.01 -0.40
N GLY A 156 -2.12 3.41 -1.58
CA GLY A 156 -2.71 4.55 -2.30
C GLY A 156 -2.26 5.93 -1.83
N ASP A 157 -1.40 6.06 -0.81
CA ASP A 157 -0.82 7.36 -0.45
C ASP A 157 0.07 7.89 -1.58
N ARG A 158 0.06 9.21 -1.77
CA ARG A 158 0.93 9.90 -2.74
C ARG A 158 2.36 9.93 -2.21
N ILE A 159 3.26 9.25 -2.90
CA ILE A 159 4.69 9.18 -2.58
C ILE A 159 5.47 10.02 -3.59
N SER A 160 6.52 10.71 -3.14
CA SER A 160 7.55 11.28 -4.03
C SER A 160 8.77 10.35 -4.06
N CYS A 161 9.29 10.04 -5.25
CA CYS A 161 10.49 9.22 -5.36
C CYS A 161 11.73 10.00 -4.90
N ASN A 162 12.52 9.44 -3.98
CA ASN A 162 13.73 10.07 -3.47
C ASN A 162 14.81 10.30 -4.54
N ALA A 163 14.75 9.55 -5.65
CA ALA A 163 15.80 9.58 -6.66
C ALA A 163 15.45 10.34 -7.95
N CYS A 164 14.16 10.45 -8.31
CA CYS A 164 13.72 11.21 -9.49
C CYS A 164 12.68 12.28 -9.18
N THR A 165 12.32 12.47 -7.90
CA THR A 165 11.37 13.45 -7.35
C THR A 165 9.92 13.35 -7.86
N LYS A 166 9.66 12.61 -8.94
CA LYS A 166 8.31 12.35 -9.46
C LYS A 166 7.44 11.64 -8.43
N ARG A 167 6.17 12.02 -8.42
CA ARG A 167 5.16 11.44 -7.55
C ARG A 167 4.54 10.19 -8.16
N PHE A 168 4.08 9.27 -7.33
CA PHE A 168 3.30 8.10 -7.73
C PHE A 168 2.46 7.59 -6.55
N GLN A 169 1.50 6.70 -6.84
CA GLN A 169 0.79 5.90 -5.83
C GLN A 169 0.89 4.42 -6.19
N LEU A 170 0.73 3.54 -5.20
CA LEU A 170 0.79 2.09 -5.38
C LEU A 170 -0.35 1.39 -4.64
N LEU A 171 -1.05 0.50 -5.33
CA LEU A 171 -1.99 -0.45 -4.73
C LEU A 171 -1.57 -1.89 -5.06
N ASN A 172 -2.09 -2.84 -4.29
CA ASN A 172 -2.06 -4.24 -4.68
C ASN A 172 -3.48 -4.65 -5.05
N CYS A 173 -3.62 -5.38 -6.15
CA CYS A 173 -4.89 -5.99 -6.53
C CYS A 173 -5.37 -6.94 -5.45
N SER A 174 -6.63 -6.81 -5.01
CA SER A 174 -7.24 -7.72 -4.04
C SER A 174 -7.31 -9.17 -4.54
N HIS A 175 -7.42 -9.39 -5.85
CA HIS A 175 -7.62 -10.71 -6.45
C HIS A 175 -6.31 -11.48 -6.69
N CYS A 176 -5.28 -10.82 -7.23
CA CYS A 176 -4.03 -11.48 -7.62
C CYS A 176 -2.78 -10.91 -6.95
N GLN A 177 -2.91 -9.92 -6.07
CA GLN A 177 -1.82 -9.25 -5.35
C GLN A 177 -0.78 -8.52 -6.24
N SER A 178 -1.05 -8.42 -7.55
CA SER A 178 -0.24 -7.63 -8.49
C SER A 178 -0.18 -6.17 -8.06
N SER A 179 1.01 -5.58 -8.19
CA SER A 179 1.24 -4.15 -7.91
C SER A 179 0.65 -3.28 -9.02
N ILE A 180 -0.16 -2.29 -8.66
CA ILE A 180 -0.79 -1.32 -9.57
C ILE A 180 -0.24 0.06 -9.27
N TYR A 181 0.50 0.62 -10.23
CA TYR A 181 1.13 1.92 -10.12
C TYR A 181 0.31 3.00 -10.80
N PHE A 182 0.10 4.11 -10.10
CA PHE A 182 -0.47 5.34 -10.65
C PHE A 182 0.67 6.35 -10.79
N SER A 183 1.29 6.38 -11.97
CA SER A 183 2.48 7.19 -12.26
C SER A 183 2.24 8.70 -12.10
N ASN A 184 1.01 9.17 -12.25
CA ASN A 184 0.65 10.57 -12.08
C ASN A 184 0.09 10.89 -10.68
N ALA A 185 0.09 9.93 -9.75
CA ALA A 185 -0.45 10.09 -8.41
C ALA A 185 -1.90 10.66 -8.36
N ASN A 186 -2.73 10.19 -9.29
CA ASN A 186 -4.12 10.61 -9.49
C ASN A 186 -5.17 9.60 -8.96
N TYR A 187 -4.74 8.52 -8.30
CA TYR A 187 -5.66 7.60 -7.63
C TYR A 187 -6.40 8.30 -6.48
N LYS A 188 -7.71 8.05 -6.42
CA LYS A 188 -8.61 8.51 -5.34
C LYS A 188 -9.20 7.31 -4.64
N GLN A 189 -9.19 7.31 -3.31
CA GLN A 189 -9.83 6.25 -2.53
C GLN A 189 -11.33 6.15 -2.87
N GLY A 190 -11.86 4.93 -2.88
CA GLY A 190 -13.25 4.65 -3.24
C GLY A 190 -13.51 4.58 -4.75
N SER A 191 -12.55 4.97 -5.61
CA SER A 191 -12.68 4.82 -7.06
C SER A 191 -12.56 3.36 -7.53
N SER A 192 -13.22 3.04 -8.65
CA SER A 192 -13.08 1.73 -9.31
C SER A 192 -11.68 1.58 -9.92
N ILE A 193 -11.03 0.45 -9.65
CA ILE A 193 -9.69 0.13 -10.13
C ILE A 193 -9.78 -1.17 -10.92
N LYS A 194 -9.40 -1.15 -12.21
CA LYS A 194 -9.22 -2.36 -13.02
C LYS A 194 -7.79 -2.86 -12.90
N CYS A 195 -7.58 -4.10 -12.45
CA CYS A 195 -6.26 -4.71 -12.45
C CYS A 195 -5.85 -5.07 -13.87
N PHE A 196 -4.69 -4.60 -14.34
CA PHE A 196 -4.18 -4.96 -15.67
C PHE A 196 -3.64 -6.39 -15.76
N THR A 197 -3.41 -7.09 -14.63
CA THR A 197 -2.92 -8.48 -14.64
C THR A 197 -4.05 -9.50 -14.73
N CYS A 198 -5.08 -9.36 -13.89
CA CYS A 198 -6.20 -10.32 -13.84
C CYS A 198 -7.51 -9.77 -14.41
N GLU A 199 -7.50 -8.52 -14.88
CA GLU A 199 -8.64 -7.80 -15.47
C GLU A 199 -9.86 -7.57 -14.55
N GLN A 200 -9.80 -8.07 -13.32
CA GLN A 200 -10.83 -7.86 -12.30
C GLN A 200 -10.84 -6.42 -11.81
N SER A 201 -12.04 -5.89 -11.60
CA SER A 201 -12.26 -4.57 -11.02
C SER A 201 -12.51 -4.68 -9.51
N PHE A 202 -11.97 -3.75 -8.76
CA PHE A 202 -12.14 -3.68 -7.31
C PHE A 202 -12.09 -2.24 -6.83
N TYR A 203 -12.54 -2.02 -5.60
CA TYR A 203 -12.54 -0.74 -4.91
C TYR A 203 -11.61 -0.82 -3.70
N HIS A 204 -10.95 0.28 -3.36
CA HIS A 204 -10.03 0.35 -2.23
C HIS A 204 -10.22 1.61 -1.40
N ILE A 205 -10.23 1.45 -0.08
CA ILE A 205 -10.14 2.53 0.90
C ILE A 205 -9.20 2.09 2.03
N ASN A 206 -8.57 3.04 2.72
CA ASN A 206 -7.88 2.71 3.96
C ASN A 206 -8.86 2.85 5.13
N CYS A 207 -8.83 1.92 6.07
CA CYS A 207 -9.62 2.02 7.28
C CYS A 207 -9.23 3.29 8.05
N PRO A 208 -10.18 4.18 8.40
CA PRO A 208 -9.86 5.43 9.07
C PRO A 208 -9.46 5.24 10.55
N HIS A 209 -9.52 4.02 11.10
CA HIS A 209 -9.12 3.68 12.48
C HIS A 209 -7.70 3.12 12.57
N CYS A 210 -7.34 2.22 11.66
CA CYS A 210 -6.09 1.46 11.73
C CYS A 210 -5.23 1.58 10.47
N ASP A 211 -5.66 2.38 9.49
CA ASP A 211 -5.00 2.61 8.20
C ASP A 211 -4.83 1.35 7.32
N GLU A 212 -5.38 0.20 7.73
CA GLU A 212 -5.35 -1.04 6.95
C GLU A 212 -6.25 -0.95 5.72
N ALA A 213 -5.74 -1.42 4.60
CA ALA A 213 -6.43 -1.40 3.32
C ALA A 213 -7.65 -2.32 3.32
N GLN A 214 -8.81 -1.77 2.98
CA GLN A 214 -10.07 -2.48 2.78
C GLN A 214 -10.35 -2.57 1.27
N TYR A 215 -10.88 -3.71 0.84
CA TYR A 215 -11.18 -3.99 -0.55
C TYR A 215 -12.62 -4.46 -0.72
N SER A 216 -13.26 -4.07 -1.82
CA SER A 216 -14.62 -4.47 -2.16
C SER A 216 -14.72 -4.76 -3.66
N SER A 217 -15.58 -5.70 -4.05
CA SER A 217 -15.98 -5.93 -5.45
C SER A 217 -17.08 -4.96 -5.90
N ALA A 218 -17.81 -4.36 -4.96
CA ALA A 218 -18.85 -3.37 -5.21
C ALA A 218 -18.42 -1.96 -4.79
N PRO A 219 -18.97 -0.90 -5.41
CA PRO A 219 -18.74 0.48 -4.97
C PRO A 219 -19.03 0.67 -3.48
N TRP A 220 -18.22 1.50 -2.83
CA TRP A 220 -18.54 1.98 -1.48
C TRP A 220 -19.69 2.98 -1.60
N LYS A 221 -20.80 2.72 -0.91
CA LYS A 221 -21.95 3.61 -0.84
C LYS A 221 -21.73 4.61 0.29
N ASP A 222 -21.98 5.87 0.01
CA ASP A 222 -21.86 6.96 0.98
C ASP A 222 -22.87 6.80 2.13
N GLY A 223 -22.44 7.11 3.35
CA GLY A 223 -23.27 7.08 4.56
C GLY A 223 -23.58 5.68 5.11
N ILE A 224 -23.24 4.61 4.39
CA ILE A 224 -23.39 3.23 4.88
C ILE A 224 -22.29 2.90 5.89
N SER A 225 -22.65 2.15 6.93
CA SER A 225 -21.70 1.67 7.93
C SER A 225 -20.98 0.42 7.43
N TYR A 226 -19.66 0.43 7.52
CA TYR A 226 -18.76 -0.65 7.11
C TYR A 226 -17.91 -1.09 8.29
N GLN A 227 -17.74 -2.40 8.46
CA GLN A 227 -16.83 -2.95 9.46
C GLN A 227 -15.45 -3.18 8.84
N CYS A 228 -14.40 -2.62 9.46
CA CYS A 228 -13.03 -2.92 9.09
C CYS A 228 -12.66 -4.35 9.52
N LEU A 229 -12.24 -5.20 8.57
CA LEU A 229 -11.88 -6.60 8.86
C LEU A 229 -10.64 -6.73 9.76
N SER A 230 -9.73 -5.74 9.73
CA SER A 230 -8.48 -5.79 10.48
C SER A 230 -8.62 -5.40 11.96
N CYS A 231 -9.47 -4.42 12.29
CA CYS A 231 -9.61 -3.91 13.67
C CYS A 231 -11.04 -4.05 14.23
N ASN A 232 -11.96 -4.64 13.47
CA ASN A 232 -13.38 -4.84 13.81
C ASN A 232 -14.17 -3.57 14.15
N GLN A 233 -13.61 -2.38 13.90
CA GLN A 233 -14.26 -1.10 14.11
C GLN A 233 -15.13 -0.72 12.91
N TYR A 234 -16.28 -0.11 13.18
CA TYR A 234 -17.17 0.40 12.16
C TYR A 234 -16.83 1.83 11.76
N PHE A 235 -17.06 2.17 10.50
CA PHE A 235 -16.91 3.51 9.97
C PHE A 235 -17.92 3.78 8.84
N GLN A 236 -18.26 5.05 8.65
CA GLN A 236 -19.04 5.54 7.51
C GLN A 236 -18.15 6.45 6.67
N GLN A 237 -18.46 6.56 5.38
CA GLN A 237 -17.72 7.41 4.46
C GLN A 237 -18.67 8.23 3.58
N VAL A 238 -18.32 9.46 3.24
CA VAL A 238 -19.05 10.29 2.26
C VAL A 238 -18.06 11.05 1.40
N GLN A 239 -18.21 10.98 0.08
CA GLN A 239 -17.38 11.71 -0.86
C GLN A 239 -17.81 13.18 -0.91
N CYS A 240 -16.86 14.10 -0.69
CA CYS A 240 -17.11 15.51 -0.92
C CYS A 240 -17.29 15.77 -2.42
N PHE A 241 -18.43 16.31 -2.84
CA PHE A 241 -18.68 16.57 -4.25
C PHE A 241 -17.82 17.72 -4.83
N HIS A 242 -17.31 18.61 -3.98
CA HIS A 242 -16.45 19.72 -4.42
C HIS A 242 -15.02 19.26 -4.79
N CYS A 243 -14.38 18.42 -3.96
CA CYS A 243 -12.99 18.02 -4.18
C CYS A 243 -12.77 16.51 -4.37
N ASN A 244 -13.84 15.70 -4.28
CA ASN A 244 -13.81 14.24 -4.38
C ASN A 244 -12.95 13.53 -3.32
N VAL A 245 -12.75 14.17 -2.16
CA VAL A 245 -12.09 13.55 -1.00
C VAL A 245 -13.13 12.85 -0.13
N LEU A 246 -12.80 11.65 0.34
CA LEU A 246 -13.62 10.90 1.30
C LEU A 246 -13.51 11.51 2.70
N ASN A 247 -14.66 11.74 3.31
CA ASN A 247 -14.79 12.11 4.71
C ASN A 247 -15.24 10.88 5.48
N PHE A 248 -14.74 10.70 6.70
CA PHE A 248 -15.00 9.50 7.48
C PHE A 248 -15.61 9.86 8.84
N TRP A 249 -16.51 9.00 9.30
CA TRP A 249 -17.10 9.06 10.63
C TRP A 249 -16.99 7.70 11.30
N TYR A 250 -17.04 7.72 12.62
CA TYR A 250 -16.83 6.56 13.47
C TYR A 250 -18.07 6.31 14.32
N ASP A 251 -18.24 5.05 14.74
CA ASP A 251 -19.28 4.73 15.71
C ASP A 251 -19.07 5.51 17.02
N GLY A 252 -20.08 6.29 17.41
CA GLY A 252 -20.04 7.15 18.58
C GLY A 252 -21.03 8.33 18.48
N PRO A 253 -20.89 9.39 19.30
CA PRO A 253 -21.75 10.56 19.25
C PRO A 253 -21.61 11.37 17.95
N ASN A 254 -20.50 11.16 17.22
CA ASN A 254 -20.17 11.83 15.96
C ASN A 254 -20.42 10.92 14.74
N LYS A 255 -21.46 10.08 14.75
CA LYS A 255 -21.86 9.32 13.55
C LYS A 255 -22.30 10.28 12.44
N TYR A 256 -22.11 9.85 11.20
CA TYR A 256 -22.64 10.57 10.05
C TYR A 256 -24.18 10.61 10.14
N LYS A 257 -24.75 11.79 9.93
CA LYS A 257 -26.21 12.02 9.90
C LYS A 257 -26.61 12.45 8.50
N HIS A 258 -27.57 11.74 7.90
CA HIS A 258 -28.14 12.12 6.62
C HIS A 258 -28.79 13.50 6.70
N GLY A 259 -28.52 14.36 5.71
CA GLY A 259 -28.98 15.76 5.71
C GLY A 259 -28.26 16.65 6.73
N GLY A 260 -27.36 16.11 7.54
CA GLY A 260 -26.51 16.90 8.43
C GLY A 260 -25.44 17.65 7.65
N THR A 261 -25.02 18.81 8.17
CA THR A 261 -23.93 19.59 7.59
C THR A 261 -22.59 18.86 7.73
N ILE A 262 -21.98 18.51 6.62
CA ILE A 262 -20.63 17.98 6.49
C ILE A 262 -19.68 19.15 6.20
N THR A 263 -18.58 19.26 6.93
CA THR A 263 -17.45 20.12 6.55
C THR A 263 -16.35 19.25 5.98
N CYS A 264 -15.96 19.46 4.71
CA CYS A 264 -14.94 18.65 4.08
C CYS A 264 -13.60 18.77 4.81
N VAL A 265 -12.96 17.64 5.12
CA VAL A 265 -11.65 17.60 5.80
C VAL A 265 -10.54 18.29 4.99
N ASP A 266 -10.65 18.29 3.67
CA ASP A 266 -9.65 18.83 2.75
C ASP A 266 -9.98 20.27 2.33
N CYS A 267 -11.02 20.47 1.52
CA CYS A 267 -11.35 21.79 0.97
C CYS A 267 -12.09 22.74 1.92
N LYS A 268 -12.48 22.27 3.12
CA LYS A 268 -13.22 23.03 4.15
C LYS A 268 -14.60 23.55 3.75
N GLN A 269 -15.06 23.28 2.54
CA GLN A 269 -16.42 23.62 2.11
C GLN A 269 -17.45 22.79 2.87
N LYS A 270 -18.59 23.42 3.16
CA LYS A 270 -19.72 22.82 3.84
C LYS A 270 -20.75 22.33 2.83
N PHE A 271 -21.32 21.16 3.09
CA PHE A 271 -22.36 20.60 2.27
C PHE A 271 -23.27 19.67 3.06
N GLN A 272 -24.46 19.38 2.54
CA GLN A 272 -25.31 18.28 3.01
C GLN A 272 -25.37 17.17 1.97
N HIS A 273 -25.59 15.95 2.44
CA HIS A 273 -25.68 14.76 1.60
C HIS A 273 -26.93 13.94 1.99
N LEU A 274 -27.71 13.57 0.98
CA LEU A 274 -28.93 12.79 1.12
C LEU A 274 -29.06 11.75 0.00
N TRP A 275 -29.59 10.58 0.31
CA TRP A 275 -29.87 9.57 -0.71
C TRP A 275 -31.26 9.74 -1.27
N CYS A 276 -31.41 9.69 -2.59
CA CYS A 276 -32.72 9.59 -3.19
C CYS A 276 -33.28 8.17 -2.98
N PRO A 277 -34.47 8.00 -2.37
CA PRO A 277 -35.07 6.68 -2.16
C PRO A 277 -35.50 6.01 -3.47
N HIS A 278 -35.69 6.77 -4.56
CA HIS A 278 -36.21 6.24 -5.82
C HIS A 278 -35.15 5.65 -6.74
N CYS A 279 -33.96 6.25 -6.77
CA CYS A 279 -32.89 5.84 -7.69
C CYS A 279 -31.59 5.47 -6.99
N GLU A 280 -31.56 5.55 -5.65
CA GLU A 280 -30.35 5.34 -4.87
C GLU A 280 -29.16 6.15 -5.42
N ASN A 281 -29.37 7.41 -5.77
CA ASN A 281 -28.28 8.32 -6.10
C ASN A 281 -28.16 9.41 -5.02
N PRO A 282 -26.93 9.84 -4.72
CA PRO A 282 -26.69 10.92 -3.77
C PRO A 282 -27.16 12.25 -4.33
N ASN A 283 -27.72 13.09 -3.45
CA ASN A 283 -28.04 14.49 -3.70
C ASN A 283 -27.20 15.33 -2.74
N PHE A 284 -26.62 16.40 -3.27
CA PHE A 284 -25.73 17.29 -2.54
C PHE A 284 -26.31 18.70 -2.53
N PHE A 285 -26.20 19.37 -1.39
CA PHE A 285 -26.64 20.75 -1.21
C PHE A 285 -25.46 21.60 -0.75
N GLU A 286 -25.20 22.68 -1.48
CA GLU A 286 -24.18 23.66 -1.12
C GLU A 286 -24.57 24.40 0.16
N ASN A 287 -23.57 24.86 0.91
CA ASN A 287 -23.69 25.72 2.09
C ASN A 287 -24.59 25.21 3.24
N ALA A 288 -25.06 23.96 3.14
CA ALA A 288 -26.09 23.40 4.01
C ALA A 288 -27.46 24.09 3.89
N ASP A 289 -27.86 24.44 2.66
CA ASP A 289 -29.11 25.13 2.34
C ASP A 289 -30.36 24.22 2.33
N TYR A 290 -30.26 22.97 2.80
CA TYR A 290 -31.40 22.06 2.97
C TYR A 290 -31.92 22.08 4.42
N TYR A 291 -33.24 22.20 4.55
CA TYR A 291 -33.96 22.05 5.81
C TYR A 291 -34.83 20.79 5.79
N GLU A 292 -34.98 20.19 6.97
CA GLU A 292 -35.83 19.02 7.15
C GLU A 292 -37.27 19.29 6.69
N LEU A 293 -37.92 18.31 6.05
CA LEU A 293 -39.22 18.42 5.38
C LEU A 293 -39.27 19.17 4.04
N ASP A 294 -38.17 19.78 3.59
CA ASP A 294 -38.12 20.35 2.26
C ASP A 294 -38.41 19.29 1.18
N VAL A 295 -39.20 19.67 0.18
CA VAL A 295 -39.42 18.83 -1.00
C VAL A 295 -38.17 18.89 -1.87
N ILE A 296 -37.43 17.78 -1.89
CA ILE A 296 -36.21 17.63 -2.68
C ILE A 296 -36.57 17.03 -4.03
N LYS A 297 -36.20 17.72 -5.11
CA LYS A 297 -36.18 17.13 -6.45
C LYS A 297 -34.85 16.44 -6.70
N CYS A 298 -34.86 15.13 -6.90
CA CYS A 298 -33.64 14.39 -7.15
C CYS A 298 -32.97 14.84 -8.47
N ALA A 299 -31.68 15.17 -8.41
CA ALA A 299 -30.94 15.60 -9.61
C ALA A 299 -30.83 14.49 -10.68
N SER A 300 -30.85 13.22 -10.27
CA SER A 300 -30.62 12.08 -11.17
C SER A 300 -31.91 11.52 -11.80
N CYS A 301 -32.98 11.34 -11.03
CA CYS A 301 -34.23 10.76 -11.53
C CYS A 301 -35.40 11.75 -11.61
N HIS A 302 -35.19 12.99 -11.18
CA HIS A 302 -36.19 14.07 -11.18
C HIS A 302 -37.46 13.81 -10.33
N ASN A 303 -37.51 12.72 -9.58
CA ASN A 303 -38.59 12.45 -8.61
C ASN A 303 -38.43 13.32 -7.36
N ASN A 304 -39.58 13.71 -6.81
CA ASN A 304 -39.65 14.49 -5.57
C ASN A 304 -39.73 13.58 -4.35
N PHE A 305 -38.92 13.86 -3.34
CA PHE A 305 -38.97 13.17 -2.06
C PHE A 305 -38.77 14.16 -0.92
N GLN A 306 -39.20 13.79 0.28
CA GLN A 306 -38.93 14.52 1.52
C GLN A 306 -38.10 13.64 2.43
N HIS A 307 -37.21 14.27 3.20
CA HIS A 307 -36.40 13.60 4.20
C HIS A 307 -36.75 14.13 5.60
N ILE A 308 -36.89 13.20 6.53
CA ILE A 308 -37.13 13.49 7.94
C ILE A 308 -36.44 12.45 8.81
N GLN A 309 -35.78 12.92 9.84
CA GLN A 309 -35.07 12.17 10.84
C GLN A 309 -36.05 11.74 11.93
N CYS A 310 -36.19 10.43 12.17
CA CYS A 310 -37.05 9.95 13.26
C CYS A 310 -36.46 10.33 14.62
N ASN A 311 -37.21 11.10 15.42
CA ASN A 311 -36.80 11.55 16.74
C ASN A 311 -36.50 10.39 17.71
N SER A 312 -37.24 9.27 17.61
CA SER A 312 -37.09 8.14 18.54
C SER A 312 -35.85 7.29 18.30
N CYS A 313 -35.38 7.16 17.06
CA CYS A 313 -34.28 6.25 16.73
C CYS A 313 -33.16 6.87 15.90
N ASN A 314 -33.24 8.18 15.58
CA ASN A 314 -32.28 8.89 14.76
C ASN A 314 -32.00 8.18 13.42
N THR A 315 -33.01 7.58 12.81
CA THR A 315 -32.92 7.03 11.45
C THR A 315 -33.52 8.01 10.44
N PRO A 316 -32.89 8.17 9.27
CA PRO A 316 -33.47 8.96 8.19
C PRO A 316 -34.63 8.20 7.55
N ASN A 317 -35.74 8.90 7.32
CA ASN A 317 -36.91 8.39 6.63
C ASN A 317 -37.14 9.25 5.40
N TYR A 318 -37.54 8.58 4.31
CA TYR A 318 -37.72 9.22 3.01
C TYR A 318 -39.13 8.95 2.51
N PHE A 319 -39.84 10.01 2.12
CA PHE A 319 -41.23 9.93 1.68
C PHE A 319 -41.33 10.43 0.25
N SER A 320 -42.09 9.74 -0.60
CA SER A 320 -42.44 10.26 -1.91
C SER A 320 -43.42 11.44 -1.75
N ALA A 321 -43.12 12.59 -2.34
CA ALA A 321 -43.93 13.80 -2.16
C ALA A 321 -45.35 13.73 -2.76
N ALA A 322 -45.67 12.66 -3.51
CA ALA A 322 -46.90 12.58 -4.30
C ALA A 322 -48.17 12.18 -3.52
N ASN A 323 -48.09 11.68 -2.27
CA ASN A 323 -49.18 10.88 -1.69
C ASN A 323 -49.60 11.17 -0.23
N TYR A 324 -49.18 12.27 0.41
CA TYR A 324 -49.48 12.45 1.84
C TYR A 324 -50.10 13.81 2.18
N ASN A 325 -51.32 13.77 2.73
CA ASN A 325 -52.11 14.95 3.11
C ASN A 325 -51.91 15.39 4.58
N SER A 326 -51.19 14.62 5.42
CA SER A 326 -50.91 15.00 6.81
C SER A 326 -49.59 14.39 7.34
N LEU A 327 -48.80 15.16 8.10
CA LEU A 327 -47.58 14.69 8.78
C LEU A 327 -47.88 13.67 9.89
N SER A 328 -49.10 13.69 10.45
CA SER A 328 -49.53 12.79 11.54
C SER A 328 -49.60 11.31 11.14
N ASP A 329 -49.61 11.01 9.84
CA ASP A 329 -49.66 9.64 9.33
C ASP A 329 -48.28 9.02 9.10
N TRP A 330 -47.20 9.81 9.28
CA TRP A 330 -45.85 9.38 8.96
C TRP A 330 -45.28 8.54 10.10
N LYS A 331 -44.90 7.29 9.77
CA LYS A 331 -44.23 6.38 10.70
C LYS A 331 -42.82 6.10 10.24
N CYS A 332 -41.91 6.01 11.21
CA CYS A 332 -40.55 5.62 10.95
C CYS A 332 -40.49 4.18 10.46
N CYS A 333 -39.83 3.93 9.32
CA CYS A 333 -39.72 2.59 8.74
C CYS A 333 -38.93 1.61 9.63
N THR A 334 -38.09 2.12 10.54
CA THR A 334 -37.26 1.30 11.42
C THR A 334 -37.93 0.96 12.75
N CYS A 335 -38.55 1.93 13.42
CA CYS A 335 -39.14 1.72 14.76
C CYS A 335 -40.67 1.75 14.78
N ASN A 336 -41.32 2.02 13.64
CA ASN A 336 -42.77 2.10 13.48
C ASN A 336 -43.46 3.14 14.40
N MET A 337 -42.68 4.08 14.95
CA MET A 337 -43.17 5.21 15.75
C MET A 337 -43.59 6.36 14.82
N PRO A 338 -44.57 7.20 15.23
CA PRO A 338 -44.82 8.48 14.57
C PRO A 338 -43.53 9.30 14.49
N ILE A 339 -43.33 9.98 13.37
CA ILE A 339 -42.13 10.77 13.10
C ILE A 339 -42.19 12.13 13.79
#